data_AF-A0A3S2XNL1-F1
#
_entry.id   AF-A0A3S2XNL1-F1
#
_cell.length_a   1.000
_cell.length_b   1.000
_cell.length_c   1.000
_cell.angle_alpha   90.00
_cell.angle_beta   90.00
_cell.angle_gamma   90.00
#
_symmetry.space_group_name_H-M   'P 1'
#
loop_
_entity.id
_entity.type
_entity.pdbx_description
1 polymer ?
#
loop_
_entity_poly.entity_id
_entity_poly.type
_entity_poly.pdbx_seq_one_letter_code
_entity_poly.pdbx_strand_id
1 'polypeptide(L)'
;MWLTSRPTLRCCWAVTEVCDVLPNWGRTVRNGARNQQSRTGGTPRPGARLPRLAGVRTAWTTVGDGEFFCPGCGGDRNYRRRTGRRRFVLLGVPLVPRGSTGPVVECAACEDRFAVDVLDHPTTHRFSAMLRDAVHTVVLAVLSAGGVSSRTALETAVTTLRCAGFDDCTDVRLAALVEALITDAGRVTEHCGPGAGLAIELHEALDPLAPHLAPAGRESILLQGARIALADGPYTPAERDVLSTAGAALTMCTDEVSQLLEAARTPS
;
A
#
# COMPACT_ATOMS: atom_id res chain seq x y z
N MET A 1 -28.32 11.88 -23.78
CA MET A 1 -27.97 10.49 -24.13
C MET A 1 -26.46 10.40 -23.92
N TRP A 2 -25.96 10.13 -22.72
CA TRP A 2 -25.97 8.85 -22.00
C TRP A 2 -26.29 9.02 -20.50
N LEU A 3 -27.11 8.10 -19.97
CA LEU A 3 -27.31 7.87 -18.54
C LEU A 3 -26.27 6.86 -18.05
N THR A 4 -25.75 7.03 -16.83
CA THR A 4 -25.71 5.93 -15.85
C THR A 4 -25.92 6.47 -14.44
N SER A 5 -26.81 5.78 -13.74
CA SER A 5 -27.40 6.11 -12.45
C SER A 5 -26.40 5.95 -11.30
N ARG A 6 -26.32 6.94 -10.42
CA ARG A 6 -25.65 6.82 -9.12
C ARG A 6 -26.61 6.17 -8.11
N PRO A 7 -26.26 5.06 -7.47
CA PRO A 7 -27.01 4.59 -6.31
C PRO A 7 -26.76 5.55 -5.15
N THR A 8 -27.85 6.07 -4.58
CA THR A 8 -27.90 6.74 -3.29
C THR A 8 -27.41 5.78 -2.21
N LEU A 9 -26.13 5.89 -1.83
CA LEU A 9 -25.63 5.28 -0.60
C LEU A 9 -25.75 6.32 0.52
N ARG A 10 -26.65 5.98 1.45
CA ARG A 10 -26.91 6.69 2.69
C ARG A 10 -25.61 6.86 3.47
N CYS A 11 -25.27 8.10 3.80
CA CYS A 11 -24.38 8.42 4.92
C CYS A 11 -24.95 7.81 6.20
N CYS A 12 -24.25 6.82 6.74
CA CYS A 12 -24.54 6.25 8.04
C CYS A 12 -23.22 6.10 8.80
N TRP A 13 -22.56 7.22 9.08
CA TRP A 13 -21.51 7.26 10.10
C TRP A 13 -22.18 7.59 11.43
N ALA A 14 -22.79 6.56 12.01
CA ALA A 14 -23.23 6.58 13.39
C ALA A 14 -21.99 6.31 14.25
N VAL A 15 -21.51 7.38 14.88
CA VAL A 15 -20.65 7.36 16.06
C VAL A 15 -21.27 6.40 17.08
N THR A 16 -20.57 5.33 17.43
CA THR A 16 -20.81 4.64 18.70
C THR A 16 -19.50 4.07 19.23
N GLU A 17 -19.11 4.58 20.40
CA GLU A 17 -18.11 4.01 21.29
C GLU A 17 -18.36 2.53 21.53
N VAL A 18 -17.33 1.71 21.35
CA VAL A 18 -17.07 0.54 22.21
C VAL A 18 -15.56 0.42 22.38
N CYS A 19 -15.06 0.96 23.49
CA CYS A 19 -13.81 0.52 24.09
C CYS A 19 -14.05 -0.86 24.71
N ASP A 20 -13.83 -1.93 23.94
CA ASP A 20 -13.75 -3.27 24.49
C ASP A 20 -12.28 -3.69 24.68
N VAL A 21 -11.97 -3.84 25.96
CA VAL A 21 -10.82 -4.44 26.61
C VAL A 21 -10.08 -5.49 25.74
N LEU A 22 -8.82 -5.16 25.45
CA LEU A 22 -7.79 -6.04 24.91
C LEU A 22 -7.67 -7.38 25.68
N PRO A 23 -7.73 -8.55 25.01
CA PRO A 23 -7.04 -9.73 25.47
C PRO A 23 -5.68 -9.83 24.75
N ASN A 24 -4.62 -9.48 25.49
CA ASN A 24 -3.29 -10.10 25.45
C ASN A 24 -2.82 -10.63 24.08
N TRP A 25 -2.20 -9.76 23.28
CA TRP A 25 -1.32 -10.14 22.16
C TRP A 25 0.15 -10.22 22.57
N GLY A 26 0.41 -10.79 23.75
CA GLY A 26 1.69 -11.42 24.07
C GLY A 26 1.74 -12.83 23.46
N ARG A 27 1.97 -12.93 22.14
CA ARG A 27 2.32 -14.21 21.51
C ARG A 27 3.54 -14.04 20.62
N THR A 28 4.70 -14.26 21.25
CA THR A 28 5.82 -15.02 20.71
C THR A 28 5.69 -15.33 19.22
N VAL A 29 6.47 -14.63 18.39
CA VAL A 29 6.79 -15.06 17.02
C VAL A 29 7.62 -16.33 17.15
N ARG A 30 6.91 -17.43 17.41
CA ARG A 30 7.47 -18.77 17.49
C ARG A 30 7.76 -19.15 16.05
N ASN A 31 9.06 -19.18 15.74
CA ASN A 31 9.67 -19.78 14.55
C ASN A 31 8.72 -20.74 13.82
N GLY A 32 8.14 -20.27 12.72
CA GLY A 32 7.43 -21.06 11.72
C GLY A 32 8.40 -21.89 10.89
N ALA A 33 9.18 -22.75 11.56
CA ALA A 33 9.92 -23.83 10.93
C ALA A 33 8.92 -24.89 10.43
N ARG A 34 8.45 -24.72 9.18
CA ARG A 34 8.14 -25.79 8.21
C ARG A 34 7.27 -25.24 7.07
N ASN A 35 7.89 -24.98 5.92
CA ASN A 35 7.49 -25.66 4.69
C ASN A 35 8.63 -25.66 3.66
N GLN A 36 9.78 -26.22 4.04
CA GLN A 36 10.73 -26.75 3.06
C GLN A 36 10.16 -28.07 2.53
N GLN A 37 9.27 -28.02 1.54
CA GLN A 37 8.87 -29.22 0.80
C GLN A 37 8.30 -28.87 -0.58
N SER A 38 9.20 -28.60 -1.52
CA SER A 38 9.18 -29.27 -2.84
C SER A 38 10.44 -28.98 -3.66
N ARG A 39 11.62 -29.08 -3.03
CA ARG A 39 12.82 -29.49 -3.77
C ARG A 39 12.61 -30.94 -4.20
N THR A 40 12.20 -31.15 -5.44
CA THR A 40 12.36 -32.45 -6.12
C THR A 40 13.69 -32.50 -6.88
N GLY A 41 14.76 -32.03 -6.23
CA GLY A 41 16.14 -32.27 -6.65
C GLY A 41 16.67 -33.52 -5.96
N GLY A 42 16.11 -34.69 -6.29
CA GLY A 42 16.65 -35.97 -5.84
C GLY A 42 17.81 -36.38 -6.73
N THR A 43 19.03 -36.34 -6.21
CA THR A 43 20.19 -37.02 -6.82
C THR A 43 19.85 -38.50 -7.01
N PRO A 44 20.08 -39.09 -8.20
CA PRO A 44 19.71 -40.47 -8.45
C PRO A 44 20.68 -41.40 -7.72
N ARG A 45 20.19 -42.06 -6.66
CA ARG A 45 20.80 -43.30 -6.14
C ARG A 45 20.72 -44.38 -7.24
N PRO A 46 21.80 -45.12 -7.54
CA PRO A 46 21.79 -46.18 -8.54
C PRO A 46 21.13 -47.42 -7.94
N GLY A 47 19.80 -47.42 -7.91
CA GLY A 47 18.96 -48.58 -7.68
C GLY A 47 17.94 -48.63 -8.81
N ALA A 48 17.97 -49.71 -9.60
CA ALA A 48 17.14 -49.91 -10.77
C ALA A 48 15.65 -49.63 -10.48
N ARG A 49 15.17 -48.45 -10.88
CA ARG A 49 13.74 -48.13 -10.85
C ARG A 49 13.17 -48.62 -12.18
N LEU A 50 12.29 -49.62 -12.11
CA LEU A 50 11.38 -49.95 -13.20
C LEU A 50 10.77 -48.66 -13.77
N PRO A 51 10.66 -48.51 -15.10
CA PRO A 51 9.99 -47.36 -15.69
C PRO A 51 8.55 -47.35 -15.14
N ARG A 52 8.18 -46.29 -14.41
CA ARG A 52 6.80 -46.15 -13.92
C ARG A 52 5.89 -46.02 -15.14
N LEU A 53 5.24 -47.13 -15.50
CA LEU A 53 4.36 -47.24 -16.65
C LEU A 53 3.16 -46.29 -16.56
N ALA A 54 2.80 -45.82 -15.37
CA ALA A 54 1.70 -44.89 -15.13
C ALA A 54 2.10 -43.77 -14.16
N GLY A 55 1.63 -42.55 -14.39
CA GLY A 55 1.81 -41.42 -13.47
C GLY A 55 0.98 -40.19 -13.85
N VAL A 56 0.95 -39.17 -13.00
CA VAL A 56 0.35 -37.86 -13.33
C VAL A 56 1.47 -36.90 -13.67
N ARG A 57 1.38 -36.25 -14.83
CA ARG A 57 2.30 -35.17 -15.25
C ARG A 57 1.53 -33.86 -15.34
N THR A 58 2.14 -32.78 -14.89
CA THR A 58 1.60 -31.43 -15.05
C THR A 58 2.32 -30.76 -16.21
N ALA A 59 1.58 -30.41 -17.26
CA ALA A 59 2.09 -29.56 -18.33
C ALA A 59 1.82 -28.10 -17.93
N TRP A 60 2.85 -27.27 -17.93
CA TRP A 60 2.76 -25.85 -17.60
C TRP A 60 2.73 -25.01 -18.87
N THR A 61 1.83 -24.05 -18.93
CA THR A 61 1.76 -23.06 -20.01
C THR A 61 1.87 -21.67 -19.41
N THR A 62 2.78 -20.85 -19.93
CA THR A 62 2.89 -19.43 -19.55
C THR A 62 1.72 -18.67 -20.16
N VAL A 63 0.97 -17.96 -19.33
CA VAL A 63 -0.22 -17.19 -19.70
C VAL A 63 0.09 -15.68 -19.74
N GLY A 64 1.12 -15.25 -19.03
CA GLY A 64 1.62 -13.87 -19.06
C GLY A 64 2.86 -13.69 -18.20
N ASP A 65 3.46 -12.53 -18.27
CA ASP A 65 4.65 -12.11 -17.53
C ASP A 65 4.52 -10.65 -17.07
N GLY A 66 5.35 -10.25 -16.13
CA GLY A 66 5.34 -8.91 -15.52
C GLY A 66 6.37 -8.79 -14.41
N GLU A 67 6.33 -7.71 -13.63
CA GLU A 67 7.23 -7.48 -12.50
C GLU A 67 6.51 -7.73 -11.15
N PHE A 68 7.22 -8.29 -10.18
CA PHE A 68 6.73 -8.50 -8.82
C PHE A 68 7.89 -8.46 -7.81
N PHE A 69 7.56 -8.27 -6.54
CA PHE A 69 8.53 -8.43 -5.45
C PHE A 69 8.69 -9.92 -5.12
N CYS A 70 9.86 -10.49 -5.39
CA CYS A 70 10.12 -11.91 -5.13
C CYS A 70 10.54 -12.14 -3.66
N PRO A 71 9.79 -12.91 -2.85
CA PRO A 71 10.16 -13.20 -1.46
C PRO A 71 11.38 -14.12 -1.34
N GLY A 72 11.70 -14.89 -2.38
CA GLY A 72 12.91 -15.72 -2.41
C GLY A 72 14.18 -14.92 -2.71
N CYS A 73 14.08 -13.88 -3.55
CA CYS A 73 15.23 -13.04 -3.93
C CYS A 73 15.35 -11.76 -3.09
N GLY A 74 14.28 -11.31 -2.44
CA GLY A 74 14.23 -10.07 -1.67
C GLY A 74 14.23 -8.79 -2.54
N GLY A 75 13.62 -8.82 -3.73
CA GLY A 75 13.59 -7.64 -4.61
C GLY A 75 12.72 -7.81 -5.85
N ASP A 76 12.57 -6.72 -6.60
CA ASP A 76 11.76 -6.67 -7.83
C ASP A 76 12.36 -7.57 -8.91
N ARG A 77 11.58 -8.51 -9.42
CA ARG A 77 11.98 -9.47 -10.46
C ARG A 77 10.85 -9.66 -11.46
N ASN A 78 11.21 -10.15 -12.65
CA ASN A 78 10.22 -10.59 -13.62
C ASN A 78 9.61 -11.93 -13.19
N TYR A 79 8.29 -12.08 -13.29
CA TYR A 79 7.59 -13.35 -13.13
C TYR A 79 7.01 -13.86 -14.44
N ARG A 80 6.72 -15.18 -14.46
CA ARG A 80 5.91 -15.85 -15.47
C ARG A 80 4.70 -16.47 -14.79
N ARG A 81 3.49 -16.01 -15.12
CA ARG A 81 2.24 -16.61 -14.66
C ARG A 81 2.00 -17.88 -15.46
N ARG A 82 2.01 -19.02 -14.79
CA ARG A 82 1.85 -20.34 -15.41
C ARG A 82 0.56 -20.99 -14.94
N THR A 83 -0.18 -21.59 -15.85
CA THR A 83 -1.30 -22.49 -15.51
C THR A 83 -0.90 -23.92 -15.81
N GLY A 84 -1.26 -24.83 -14.90
CA GLY A 84 -0.92 -26.24 -15.05
C GLY A 84 -2.13 -27.02 -15.56
N ARG A 85 -1.95 -27.93 -16.53
CA ARG A 85 -2.94 -28.97 -16.84
C ARG A 85 -2.36 -30.32 -16.41
N ARG A 86 -3.04 -30.98 -15.46
CA ARG A 86 -2.67 -32.34 -15.02
C ARG A 86 -3.21 -33.33 -16.03
N ARG A 87 -2.34 -34.20 -16.53
CA ARG A 87 -2.72 -35.31 -17.41
C ARG A 87 -2.23 -36.61 -16.79
N PHE A 88 -3.09 -37.63 -16.81
CA PHE A 88 -2.65 -38.99 -16.55
C PHE A 88 -1.85 -39.47 -17.74
N VAL A 89 -0.65 -39.98 -17.48
CA VAL A 89 0.30 -40.43 -18.49
C VAL A 89 0.53 -41.91 -18.28
N LEU A 90 0.30 -42.70 -19.33
CA LEU A 90 0.61 -44.13 -19.38
C LEU A 90 1.66 -44.33 -20.49
N LEU A 91 2.75 -45.03 -20.20
CA LEU A 91 3.84 -45.28 -21.17
C LEU A 91 4.41 -44.01 -21.82
N GLY A 92 4.35 -42.86 -21.12
CA GLY A 92 4.76 -41.57 -21.66
C GLY A 92 3.71 -40.84 -22.49
N VAL A 93 2.56 -41.47 -22.78
CA VAL A 93 1.45 -40.88 -23.53
C VAL A 93 0.42 -40.25 -22.58
N PRO A 94 0.08 -38.95 -22.73
CA PRO A 94 -0.95 -38.29 -21.94
C PRO A 94 -2.35 -38.75 -22.39
N LEU A 95 -3.04 -39.56 -21.57
CA LEU A 95 -4.31 -40.19 -21.92
C LEU A 95 -5.53 -39.39 -21.46
N VAL A 96 -5.57 -38.98 -20.19
CA VAL A 96 -6.79 -38.41 -19.58
C VAL A 96 -6.48 -37.10 -18.86
N PRO A 97 -7.20 -36.00 -19.17
CA PRO A 97 -7.09 -34.76 -18.39
C PRO A 97 -7.64 -34.98 -16.99
N ARG A 98 -6.84 -34.66 -15.96
CA ARG A 98 -7.19 -34.87 -14.55
C ARG A 98 -7.43 -33.57 -13.78
N GLY A 99 -7.74 -32.49 -14.51
CA GLY A 99 -7.99 -31.16 -13.98
C GLY A 99 -6.83 -30.18 -14.20
N SER A 100 -7.09 -28.90 -13.94
CA SER A 100 -6.08 -27.85 -13.94
C SER A 100 -5.47 -27.66 -12.55
N THR A 101 -4.18 -27.33 -12.50
CA THR A 101 -3.56 -26.72 -11.33
C THR A 101 -3.72 -25.21 -11.49
N GLY A 102 -4.10 -24.54 -10.40
CA GLY A 102 -4.33 -23.09 -10.38
C GLY A 102 -3.14 -22.29 -10.92
N PRO A 103 -3.37 -21.03 -11.30
CA PRO A 103 -2.30 -20.14 -11.73
C PRO A 103 -1.22 -20.05 -10.64
N VAL A 104 0.04 -20.24 -11.02
CA VAL A 104 1.20 -20.03 -10.17
C VAL A 104 2.09 -18.97 -10.79
N VAL A 105 2.77 -18.22 -9.95
CA VAL A 105 3.73 -17.18 -10.35
C VAL A 105 5.12 -17.78 -10.24
N GLU A 106 5.85 -17.89 -11.33
CA GLU A 106 7.23 -18.40 -11.34
C GLU A 106 8.21 -17.25 -11.48
N CYS A 107 9.15 -17.11 -10.54
CA CYS A 107 10.19 -16.10 -10.64
C CYS A 107 11.14 -16.42 -11.81
N ALA A 108 11.43 -15.46 -12.67
CA ALA A 108 12.37 -15.67 -13.78
C ALA A 108 13.85 -15.79 -13.33
N ALA A 109 14.16 -15.43 -12.08
CA ALA A 109 15.52 -15.46 -11.53
C ALA A 109 15.80 -16.70 -10.66
N CYS A 110 14.96 -16.96 -9.65
CA CYS A 110 15.15 -18.12 -8.76
C CYS A 110 14.35 -19.37 -9.17
N GLU A 111 13.48 -19.26 -10.19
CA GLU A 111 12.61 -20.34 -10.69
C GLU A 111 11.63 -20.92 -9.65
N ASP A 112 11.56 -20.33 -8.46
CA ASP A 112 10.59 -20.69 -7.43
C ASP A 112 9.17 -20.30 -7.85
N ARG A 113 8.21 -21.10 -7.38
CA ARG A 113 6.78 -20.95 -7.70
C ARG A 113 6.03 -20.47 -6.48
N PHE A 114 5.31 -19.39 -6.63
CA PHE A 114 4.51 -18.75 -5.59
C PHE A 114 3.03 -18.76 -5.95
N ALA A 115 2.17 -18.60 -4.94
CA ALA A 115 0.76 -18.32 -5.14
C ALA A 115 0.56 -16.97 -5.83
N VAL A 116 -0.60 -16.76 -6.45
CA VAL A 116 -0.90 -15.50 -7.15
C VAL A 116 -0.99 -14.32 -6.17
N ASP A 117 -1.32 -14.58 -4.91
CA ASP A 117 -1.42 -13.59 -3.82
C ASP A 117 -0.10 -12.82 -3.58
N VAL A 118 1.04 -13.34 -4.05
CA VAL A 118 2.33 -12.61 -3.99
C VAL A 118 2.32 -11.40 -4.94
N LEU A 119 1.44 -11.36 -5.95
CA LEU A 119 1.25 -10.19 -6.81
C LEU A 119 0.53 -9.03 -6.10
N ASP A 120 -0.11 -9.28 -4.95
CA ASP A 120 -0.73 -8.22 -4.16
C ASP A 120 0.31 -7.35 -3.43
N HIS A 121 1.57 -7.80 -3.38
CA HIS A 121 2.67 -6.98 -2.89
C HIS A 121 3.13 -6.02 -3.99
N PRO A 122 3.07 -4.69 -3.75
CA PRO A 122 3.55 -3.73 -4.72
C PRO A 122 5.05 -3.91 -4.98
N THR A 123 5.48 -3.73 -6.22
CA THR A 123 6.90 -3.62 -6.55
C THR A 123 7.51 -2.40 -5.85
N THR A 124 8.83 -2.38 -5.69
CA THR A 124 9.56 -1.27 -5.05
C THR A 124 9.30 0.04 -5.79
N HIS A 125 9.26 0.01 -7.13
CA HIS A 125 8.94 1.18 -7.95
C HIS A 125 7.50 1.66 -7.72
N ARG A 126 6.52 0.75 -7.77
CA ARG A 126 5.10 1.10 -7.53
C ARG A 126 4.89 1.61 -6.11
N PHE A 127 5.52 0.99 -5.12
CA PHE A 127 5.47 1.40 -3.73
C PHE A 127 6.06 2.80 -3.53
N SER A 128 7.21 3.08 -4.15
CA SER A 128 7.83 4.41 -4.11
C SER A 128 6.96 5.48 -4.76
N ALA A 129 6.28 5.14 -5.87
CA ALA A 129 5.33 6.05 -6.52
C ALA A 129 4.11 6.34 -5.62
N MET A 130 3.53 5.31 -5.00
CA MET A 130 2.42 5.48 -4.06
C MET A 130 2.83 6.30 -2.84
N LEU A 131 4.04 6.07 -2.28
CA LEU A 131 4.55 6.87 -1.16
C LEU A 131 4.72 8.35 -1.53
N ARG A 132 5.25 8.63 -2.72
CA ARG A 132 5.37 10.01 -3.23
C ARG A 132 3.99 10.68 -3.33
N ASP A 133 3.04 9.98 -3.91
CA ASP A 133 1.67 10.46 -4.06
C ASP A 133 1.02 10.75 -2.70
N ALA A 134 1.14 9.83 -1.75
CA ALA A 134 0.68 10.02 -0.38
C ALA A 134 1.30 11.23 0.33
N VAL A 135 2.62 11.39 0.27
CA VAL A 135 3.30 12.55 0.85
C VAL A 135 2.80 13.84 0.20
N HIS A 136 2.63 13.84 -1.13
CA HIS A 136 2.10 14.99 -1.86
C HIS A 136 0.68 15.36 -1.42
N THR A 137 -0.21 14.38 -1.28
CA THR A 137 -1.58 14.60 -0.81
C THR A 137 -1.62 15.09 0.64
N VAL A 138 -0.80 14.55 1.54
CA VAL A 138 -0.68 15.05 2.93
C VAL A 138 -0.21 16.50 2.96
N VAL A 139 0.79 16.86 2.15
CA VAL A 139 1.30 18.24 2.06
C VAL A 139 0.21 19.20 1.60
N LEU A 140 -0.52 18.86 0.54
CA LEU A 140 -1.64 19.69 0.06
C LEU A 140 -2.77 19.80 1.10
N ALA A 141 -3.05 18.72 1.82
CA ALA A 141 -4.04 18.69 2.89
C ALA A 141 -3.70 19.63 4.03
N VAL A 142 -2.46 19.59 4.50
CA VAL A 142 -2.00 20.47 5.57
C VAL A 142 -1.97 21.93 5.10
N LEU A 143 -1.41 22.23 3.92
CA LEU A 143 -1.31 23.60 3.43
C LEU A 143 -2.66 24.24 3.12
N SER A 144 -3.64 23.46 2.63
CA SER A 144 -4.99 23.97 2.38
C SER A 144 -5.76 24.24 3.68
N ALA A 145 -5.46 23.52 4.77
CA ALA A 145 -6.07 23.74 6.08
C ALA A 145 -5.42 24.89 6.86
N GLY A 146 -4.08 25.04 6.81
CA GLY A 146 -3.35 26.15 7.45
C GLY A 146 -3.44 27.47 6.67
N GLY A 147 -3.78 27.39 5.38
CA GLY A 147 -3.84 28.53 4.46
C GLY A 147 -2.47 28.88 3.88
N VAL A 148 -2.43 29.23 2.59
CA VAL A 148 -1.21 29.56 1.81
C VAL A 148 -0.43 30.79 2.29
N SER A 149 -0.79 31.37 3.43
CA SER A 149 -0.34 32.70 3.85
C SER A 149 1.07 32.71 4.44
N SER A 150 1.60 31.54 4.83
CA SER A 150 2.92 31.45 5.42
C SER A 150 3.98 30.95 4.45
N ARG A 151 4.95 31.82 4.16
CA ARG A 151 6.12 31.48 3.34
C ARG A 151 6.97 30.38 3.96
N THR A 152 7.08 30.33 5.30
CA THR A 152 7.89 29.31 6.00
C THR A 152 7.28 27.91 5.89
N ALA A 153 5.94 27.79 5.91
CA ALA A 153 5.25 26.54 5.67
C ALA A 153 5.43 26.06 4.23
N LEU A 154 5.33 26.96 3.24
CA LEU A 154 5.57 26.63 1.83
C LEU A 154 7.02 26.19 1.57
N GLU A 155 8.02 26.89 2.11
CA GLU A 155 9.43 26.53 1.96
C GLU A 155 9.72 25.15 2.59
N THR A 156 9.13 24.88 3.75
CA THR A 156 9.25 23.57 4.42
C THR A 156 8.57 22.48 3.60
N ALA A 157 7.38 22.73 3.07
CA ALA A 157 6.63 21.79 2.22
C ALA A 157 7.35 21.49 0.90
N VAL A 158 7.96 22.48 0.26
CA VAL A 158 8.75 22.24 -0.95
C VAL A 158 10.00 21.42 -0.64
N THR A 159 10.64 21.66 0.51
CA THR A 159 11.77 20.85 0.96
C THR A 159 11.37 19.40 1.21
N THR A 160 10.24 19.15 1.88
CA THR A 160 9.75 17.77 2.10
C THR A 160 9.38 17.06 0.79
N LEU A 161 8.73 17.75 -0.15
CA LEU A 161 8.39 17.19 -1.46
C LEU A 161 9.63 16.86 -2.30
N ARG A 162 10.66 17.71 -2.29
CA ARG A 162 11.93 17.43 -2.96
C ARG A 162 12.63 16.22 -2.34
N CYS A 163 12.66 16.11 -1.02
CA CYS A 163 13.19 14.92 -0.34
C CYS A 163 12.40 13.64 -0.68
N ALA A 164 11.12 13.74 -1.02
CA ALA A 164 10.31 12.61 -1.48
C ALA A 164 10.57 12.25 -2.98
N GLY A 165 11.22 13.14 -3.74
CA GLY A 165 11.55 12.94 -5.16
C GLY A 165 10.69 13.75 -6.15
N PHE A 166 10.06 14.85 -5.70
CA PHE A 166 9.47 15.86 -6.57
C PHE A 166 10.46 17.00 -6.83
N ASP A 167 11.44 16.74 -7.70
CA ASP A 167 12.56 17.66 -7.94
C ASP A 167 12.13 19.01 -8.55
N ASP A 168 11.08 19.01 -9.37
CA ASP A 168 10.56 20.21 -10.08
C ASP A 168 9.59 21.07 -9.24
N CYS A 169 9.44 20.77 -7.94
CA CYS A 169 8.52 21.51 -7.07
C CYS A 169 9.11 22.87 -6.69
N THR A 170 8.33 23.94 -6.90
CA THR A 170 8.68 25.33 -6.55
C THR A 170 7.57 25.96 -5.71
N ASP A 171 7.93 26.88 -4.82
CA ASP A 171 7.01 27.52 -3.88
C ASP A 171 5.83 28.18 -4.61
N VAL A 172 6.11 28.85 -5.74
CA VAL A 172 5.10 29.52 -6.57
C VAL A 172 4.11 28.52 -7.18
N ARG A 173 4.60 27.40 -7.70
CA ARG A 173 3.74 26.36 -8.29
C ARG A 173 2.89 25.68 -7.23
N LEU A 174 3.48 25.40 -6.07
CA LEU A 174 2.77 24.77 -4.95
C LEU A 174 1.70 25.71 -4.39
N ALA A 175 2.01 26.99 -4.19
CA ALA A 175 1.04 27.99 -3.75
C ALA A 175 -0.13 28.14 -4.74
N ALA A 176 0.16 28.18 -6.05
CA ALA A 176 -0.88 28.25 -7.08
C ALA A 176 -1.79 27.02 -7.09
N LEU A 177 -1.25 25.82 -6.85
CA LEU A 177 -2.03 24.59 -6.74
C LEU A 177 -2.94 24.61 -5.51
N VAL A 178 -2.41 25.02 -4.35
CA VAL A 178 -3.21 25.07 -3.12
C VAL A 178 -4.31 26.14 -3.22
N GLU A 179 -4.02 27.31 -3.80
CA GLU A 179 -5.03 28.36 -4.01
C GLU A 179 -6.16 27.88 -4.95
N ALA A 180 -5.80 27.16 -6.02
CA ALA A 180 -6.77 26.54 -6.91
C ALA A 180 -7.64 25.51 -6.17
N LEU A 181 -7.03 24.69 -5.31
CA LEU A 181 -7.74 23.70 -4.49
C LEU A 181 -8.69 24.35 -3.48
N ILE A 182 -8.28 25.42 -2.80
CA ILE A 182 -9.14 26.17 -1.86
C ILE A 182 -10.34 26.77 -2.62
N THR A 183 -10.08 27.33 -3.81
CA THR A 183 -11.14 27.92 -4.65
C THR A 183 -12.15 26.87 -5.13
N ASP A 184 -11.69 25.69 -5.56
CA ASP A 184 -12.58 24.60 -5.99
C ASP A 184 -13.27 23.90 -4.82
N ALA A 185 -12.60 23.75 -3.67
CA ALA A 185 -13.20 23.24 -2.44
C ALA A 185 -14.37 24.13 -2.00
N GLY A 186 -14.25 25.46 -2.13
CA GLY A 186 -15.33 26.42 -1.84
C GLY A 186 -16.62 26.17 -2.62
N ARG A 187 -16.55 25.57 -3.82
CA ARG A 187 -17.72 25.19 -4.63
C ARG A 187 -18.37 23.87 -4.19
N VAL A 188 -17.61 22.97 -3.57
CA VAL A 188 -18.06 21.67 -3.06
C VAL A 188 -18.53 21.75 -1.59
N THR A 189 -18.13 22.82 -0.88
CA THR A 189 -18.33 23.01 0.57
C THR A 189 -19.79 23.27 0.99
N GLU A 190 -20.74 23.51 0.07
CA GLU A 190 -22.16 23.73 0.44
C GLU A 190 -22.80 22.52 1.16
N HIS A 191 -22.21 21.32 1.12
CA HIS A 191 -22.81 20.12 1.73
C HIS A 191 -21.93 19.34 2.73
N CYS A 192 -20.63 19.64 2.93
CA CYS A 192 -19.76 18.81 3.79
C CYS A 192 -18.71 19.55 4.68
N GLY A 193 -18.72 20.89 4.75
CA GLY A 193 -17.76 21.63 5.58
C GLY A 193 -16.35 21.76 4.95
N PRO A 194 -15.52 22.71 5.43
CA PRO A 194 -14.20 22.97 4.87
C PRO A 194 -13.28 21.76 5.08
N GLY A 195 -12.72 21.19 4.01
CA GLY A 195 -11.74 20.09 4.09
C GLY A 195 -12.26 18.68 3.77
N ALA A 196 -13.58 18.48 3.65
CA ALA A 196 -14.15 17.15 3.36
C ALA A 196 -13.72 16.58 1.99
N GLY A 197 -13.51 17.43 0.99
CA GLY A 197 -13.03 16.98 -0.33
C GLY A 197 -11.64 16.36 -0.27
N LEU A 198 -10.77 16.88 0.58
CA LEU A 198 -9.38 16.44 0.68
C LEU A 198 -9.21 15.27 1.64
N ALA A 199 -10.15 15.09 2.59
CA ALA A 199 -10.22 13.90 3.42
C ALA A 199 -10.44 12.61 2.58
N ILE A 200 -11.22 12.68 1.50
CA ILE A 200 -11.46 11.52 0.62
C ILE A 200 -10.17 11.16 -0.13
N GLU A 201 -9.54 12.15 -0.77
CA GLU A 201 -8.26 11.98 -1.49
C GLU A 201 -7.16 11.43 -0.56
N LEU A 202 -7.15 11.89 0.69
CA LEU A 202 -6.20 11.44 1.71
C LEU A 202 -6.38 9.94 2.03
N HIS A 203 -7.63 9.48 2.20
CA HIS A 203 -7.90 8.05 2.38
C HIS A 203 -7.55 7.25 1.12
N GLU A 204 -7.89 7.76 -0.06
CA GLU A 204 -7.58 7.07 -1.32
C GLU A 204 -6.07 6.88 -1.54
N ALA A 205 -5.26 7.88 -1.14
CA ALA A 205 -3.81 7.80 -1.25
C ALA A 205 -3.16 6.96 -0.13
N LEU A 206 -3.68 7.00 1.10
CA LEU A 206 -3.04 6.38 2.28
C LEU A 206 -3.52 4.96 2.60
N ASP A 207 -4.80 4.64 2.38
CA ASP A 207 -5.37 3.31 2.67
C ASP A 207 -4.62 2.17 1.95
N PRO A 208 -4.23 2.29 0.67
CA PRO A 208 -3.49 1.25 -0.03
C PRO A 208 -2.07 1.04 0.51
N LEU A 209 -1.51 2.04 1.20
CA LEU A 209 -0.16 2.01 1.74
C LEU A 209 -0.09 1.43 3.15
N ALA A 210 -1.12 1.68 3.96
CA ALA A 210 -1.20 1.27 5.35
C ALA A 210 -0.81 -0.21 5.62
N PRO A 211 -1.28 -1.23 4.86
CA PRO A 211 -0.93 -2.62 5.12
C PRO A 211 0.52 -2.98 4.78
N HIS A 212 1.21 -2.15 3.99
CA HIS A 212 2.57 -2.39 3.51
C HIS A 212 3.62 -1.56 4.28
N LEU A 213 3.19 -0.60 5.10
CA LEU A 213 4.06 0.27 5.90
C LEU A 213 4.33 -0.33 7.29
N ALA A 214 5.59 -0.30 7.71
CA ALA A 214 5.95 -0.53 9.11
C ALA A 214 5.39 0.62 9.99
N PRO A 215 5.15 0.38 11.30
CA PRO A 215 4.67 1.42 12.23
C PRO A 215 5.46 2.73 12.14
N ALA A 216 6.79 2.66 12.21
CA ALA A 216 7.67 3.82 12.09
C ALA A 216 7.52 4.58 10.74
N GLY A 217 7.18 3.88 9.66
CA GLY A 217 6.92 4.50 8.36
C GLY A 217 5.63 5.33 8.36
N ARG A 218 4.57 4.83 9.01
CA ARG A 218 3.30 5.55 9.17
C ARG A 218 3.49 6.81 10.01
N GLU A 219 4.20 6.68 11.13
CA GLU A 219 4.58 7.81 11.99
C GLU A 219 5.40 8.86 11.22
N SER A 220 6.36 8.44 10.41
CA SER A 220 7.19 9.36 9.61
C SER A 220 6.36 10.19 8.63
N ILE A 221 5.35 9.61 7.97
CA ILE A 221 4.48 10.35 7.04
C ILE A 221 3.66 11.39 7.81
N LEU A 222 3.07 11.00 8.95
CA LEU A 222 2.33 11.92 9.80
C LEU A 222 3.20 13.07 10.31
N LEU A 223 4.42 12.76 10.77
CA LEU A 223 5.39 13.73 11.28
C LEU A 223 5.88 14.70 10.19
N GLN A 224 5.93 14.28 8.93
CA GLN A 224 6.24 15.19 7.81
C GLN A 224 5.15 16.27 7.66
N GLY A 225 3.88 15.88 7.70
CA GLY A 225 2.76 16.85 7.70
C GLY A 225 2.77 17.75 8.93
N ALA A 226 3.02 17.18 10.11
CA ALA A 226 3.08 17.91 11.37
C ALA A 226 4.20 18.98 11.37
N ARG A 227 5.38 18.66 10.83
CA ARG A 227 6.49 19.64 10.71
C ARG A 227 6.15 20.83 9.81
N ILE A 228 5.36 20.60 8.76
CA ILE A 228 4.92 21.69 7.86
C ILE A 228 3.96 22.61 8.60
N ALA A 229 2.98 22.04 9.31
CA ALA A 229 2.02 22.79 10.12
C ALA A 229 2.63 23.49 11.36
N LEU A 230 3.86 23.11 11.76
CA LEU A 230 4.60 23.82 12.81
C LEU A 230 5.49 24.94 12.26
N ALA A 231 5.73 24.98 10.96
CA ALA A 231 6.66 25.92 10.36
C ALA A 231 6.12 27.36 10.36
N ASP A 232 4.79 27.54 10.44
CA ASP A 232 4.10 28.82 10.50
C ASP A 232 3.54 29.17 11.90
N GLY A 233 3.52 28.22 12.84
CA GLY A 233 3.15 28.49 14.22
C GLY A 233 2.59 27.28 14.96
N PRO A 234 1.79 27.51 16.02
CA PRO A 234 1.09 26.42 16.71
C PRO A 234 -0.06 25.89 15.85
N TYR A 235 -0.29 24.57 15.87
CA TYR A 235 -1.34 23.96 15.06
C TYR A 235 -2.72 24.61 15.26
N THR A 236 -3.34 24.98 14.15
CA THR A 236 -4.74 25.39 14.09
C THR A 236 -5.69 24.20 14.26
N PRO A 237 -6.97 24.41 14.62
CA PRO A 237 -7.95 23.33 14.68
C PRO A 237 -8.11 22.60 13.34
N ALA A 238 -8.11 23.35 12.22
CA ALA A 238 -8.26 22.77 10.89
C ALA A 238 -7.09 21.83 10.52
N GLU A 239 -5.85 22.19 10.86
CA GLU A 239 -4.69 21.32 10.62
C GLU A 239 -4.71 20.07 11.49
N ARG A 240 -5.19 20.18 12.74
CA ARG A 240 -5.35 19.00 13.62
C ARG A 240 -6.37 18.02 13.06
N ASP A 241 -7.48 18.52 12.53
CA ASP A 241 -8.51 17.68 11.92
C ASP A 241 -7.97 16.94 10.69
N VAL A 242 -7.20 17.63 9.84
CA VAL A 242 -6.52 17.00 8.70
C VAL A 242 -5.49 15.95 9.14
N LEU A 243 -4.64 16.25 10.13
CA LEU A 243 -3.64 15.31 10.64
C LEU A 243 -4.28 14.11 11.34
N SER A 244 -5.42 14.31 12.03
CA SER A 244 -6.22 13.23 12.59
C SER A 244 -6.81 12.33 11.50
N THR A 245 -7.31 12.93 10.42
CA THR A 245 -7.81 12.20 9.24
C THR A 245 -6.69 11.40 8.56
N ALA A 246 -5.49 12.00 8.42
CA ALA A 246 -4.31 11.31 7.89
C ALA A 246 -3.91 10.10 8.76
N GLY A 247 -3.90 10.29 10.09
CA GLY A 247 -3.61 9.23 11.04
C GLY A 247 -4.63 8.08 10.98
N ALA A 248 -5.92 8.40 10.83
CA ALA A 248 -6.97 7.40 10.67
C ALA A 248 -6.79 6.57 9.39
N ALA A 249 -6.50 7.22 8.25
CA ALA A 249 -6.20 6.53 6.99
C ALA A 249 -4.92 5.67 7.06
N LEU A 250 -3.95 6.10 7.88
CA LEU A 250 -2.77 5.31 8.21
C LEU A 250 -3.03 4.22 9.25
N THR A 251 -4.27 3.97 9.69
CA THR A 251 -4.63 2.96 10.69
C THR A 251 -3.95 3.17 12.06
N MET A 252 -3.74 4.43 12.45
CA MET A 252 -3.24 4.84 13.76
C MET A 252 -4.42 5.22 14.66
N CYS A 253 -4.30 4.99 15.98
CA CYS A 253 -5.35 5.41 16.90
C CYS A 253 -5.24 6.91 17.23
N THR A 254 -6.33 7.52 17.68
CA THR A 254 -6.37 8.96 18.00
C THR A 254 -5.38 9.36 19.09
N ASP A 255 -5.14 8.48 20.07
CA ASP A 255 -4.17 8.72 21.15
C ASP A 255 -2.73 8.72 20.62
N GLU A 256 -2.37 7.76 19.75
CA GLU A 256 -1.07 7.70 19.07
C GLU A 256 -0.81 8.98 18.27
N VAL A 257 -1.81 9.42 17.49
CA VAL A 257 -1.71 10.66 16.71
C VAL A 257 -1.49 11.86 17.64
N SER A 258 -2.27 11.98 18.71
CA SER A 258 -2.16 13.09 19.65
C SER A 258 -0.79 13.14 20.32
N GLN A 259 -0.27 11.99 20.74
CA GLN A 259 1.06 11.86 21.34
C GLN A 259 2.17 12.26 20.37
N LEU A 260 2.06 11.86 19.09
CA LEU A 260 3.05 12.23 18.06
C LEU A 260 3.03 13.73 17.75
N LEU A 261 1.85 14.34 17.68
CA LEU A 261 1.72 15.80 17.49
C LEU A 261 2.25 16.59 18.69
N GLU A 262 2.16 16.04 19.90
CA GLU A 262 2.82 16.59 21.09
C GLU A 262 4.34 16.44 21.02
N ALA A 263 4.85 15.24 20.73
CA ALA A 263 6.28 14.98 20.61
C ALA A 263 6.94 15.85 19.53
N ALA A 264 6.25 16.09 18.41
CA ALA A 264 6.74 16.95 17.33
C ALA A 264 6.96 18.43 17.75
N ARG A 265 6.29 18.90 18.81
CA ARG A 265 6.47 20.28 19.33
C ARG A 265 7.74 20.43 20.16
N THR A 266 8.26 19.36 20.73
CA THR A 266 9.49 19.38 21.52
C THR A 266 10.67 18.98 20.64
N PRO A 267 11.51 19.94 20.18
CA PRO A 267 12.73 19.57 19.47
C PRO A 267 13.66 18.83 20.45
N SER A 268 13.91 17.55 20.17
CA SER A 268 14.91 16.72 20.86
C SER A 268 16.32 17.12 20.47
#